data_AF-A0A699ZBF4-F1
#
_entry.id   AF-A0A699ZBF4-F1
#
_cell.length_a   1.000
_cell.length_b   1.000
_cell.length_c   1.000
_cell.angle_alpha   90.00
_cell.angle_beta   90.00
_cell.angle_gamma   90.00
#
_symmetry.space_group_name_H-M   'P 1'
#
loop_
_entity.id
_entity.type
_entity.pdbx_description
1 polymer ?
#
loop_
_entity_poly.entity_id
_entity_poly.type
_entity_poly.pdbx_seq_one_letter_code
_entity_poly.pdbx_strand_id
1 'polypeptide(L)'
;VVPGSSTSSMVDDVFFILRKCGVRALASGNVQVISALLMELNNVLANHLQHALAARLALGPARLLAAAPSGLEGSAALGPGLPGSASAAALAAAPQAAYEFAVGLNNSDVAADYVAKLK
;
A
#
# COMPACT_ATOMS: atom_id res chain seq x y z
N VAL A 1 -1.01 10.45 3.23
CA VAL A 1 -1.77 9.72 4.27
C VAL A 1 -1.99 10.70 5.41
N VAL A 2 -3.24 10.97 5.78
CA VAL A 2 -3.54 11.83 6.94
C VAL A 2 -3.13 11.09 8.21
N PRO A 3 -2.47 11.74 9.20
CA PRO A 3 -2.11 11.08 10.45
C PRO A 3 -3.36 10.51 11.13
N GLY A 4 -3.41 9.18 11.33
CA GLY A 4 -4.56 8.48 11.90
C GLY A 4 -5.52 7.85 10.88
N SER A 5 -5.34 8.12 9.58
CA SER A 5 -6.08 7.42 8.53
C SER A 5 -5.39 6.12 8.17
N SER A 6 -6.07 5.00 8.43
CA SER A 6 -5.56 3.65 8.11
C SER A 6 -5.63 3.34 6.61
N THR A 7 -6.26 4.20 5.81
CA THR A 7 -6.41 4.09 4.35
C THR A 7 -6.09 5.43 3.67
N SER A 8 -5.79 5.39 2.37
CA SER A 8 -5.45 6.54 1.54
C SER A 8 -6.64 6.91 0.65
N SER A 9 -7.10 8.17 0.73
CA SER A 9 -8.17 8.72 -0.13
C SER A 9 -7.86 8.63 -1.62
N MET A 10 -6.58 8.52 -1.98
CA MET A 10 -6.14 8.34 -3.37
C MET A 10 -6.68 7.04 -3.99
N VAL A 11 -6.92 5.99 -3.18
CA VAL A 11 -7.51 4.74 -3.68
C VAL A 11 -8.93 5.03 -4.18
N ASP A 12 -9.72 5.75 -3.37
CA ASP A 12 -11.09 6.14 -3.70
C ASP A 12 -11.13 6.99 -4.98
N ASP A 13 -10.23 7.98 -5.09
CA ASP A 13 -10.14 8.88 -6.25
C ASP A 13 -9.84 8.12 -7.55
N VAL A 14 -8.88 7.18 -7.52
CA VAL A 14 -8.52 6.39 -8.70
C VAL A 14 -9.70 5.53 -9.15
N PHE A 15 -10.34 4.78 -8.25
CA PHE A 15 -11.48 3.94 -8.59
C PHE A 15 -12.70 4.76 -9.03
N PHE A 16 -12.89 5.95 -8.47
CA PHE A 16 -13.91 6.89 -8.93
C PHE A 16 -13.66 7.36 -10.38
N ILE A 17 -12.42 7.70 -10.73
CA ILE A 17 -12.04 8.10 -12.09
C ILE A 17 -12.25 6.92 -13.06
N LEU A 18 -11.80 5.71 -12.71
CA LEU A 18 -11.99 4.52 -13.54
C LEU A 18 -13.48 4.26 -13.82
N ARG A 19 -14.33 4.36 -12.79
CA ARG A 19 -15.78 4.24 -12.95
C ARG A 19 -16.36 5.30 -13.87
N LYS A 20 -15.95 6.57 -13.74
CA LYS A 20 -16.39 7.65 -14.64
C LYS A 20 -15.97 7.39 -16.09
N CYS A 21 -14.75 6.94 -16.33
CA CYS A 21 -14.27 6.59 -17.66
C CYS A 21 -15.11 5.46 -18.28
N GLY A 22 -15.44 4.42 -17.49
CA GLY A 22 -16.34 3.34 -17.91
C GLY A 22 -17.73 3.84 -18.30
N VAL A 23 -18.36 4.67 -17.47
CA VAL A 23 -19.68 5.25 -17.76
C VAL A 23 -19.65 6.12 -19.02
N ARG A 24 -18.58 6.92 -19.23
CA ARG A 24 -18.45 7.73 -20.46
C ARG A 24 -18.20 6.87 -21.70
N ALA A 25 -17.42 5.80 -21.60
CA ALA A 25 -17.21 4.87 -22.71
C ALA A 25 -18.50 4.16 -23.09
N LEU A 26 -19.31 3.72 -22.12
CA LEU A 26 -20.65 3.16 -22.37
C LEU A 26 -21.57 4.18 -23.03
N ALA A 27 -21.57 5.43 -22.56
CA ALA A 27 -22.37 6.51 -23.14
C ALA A 27 -21.98 6.84 -24.59
N SER A 28 -20.77 6.50 -25.03
CA SER A 28 -20.33 6.68 -26.42
C SER A 28 -21.03 5.74 -27.40
N GLY A 29 -21.62 4.63 -26.93
CA GLY A 29 -22.25 3.61 -27.77
C GLY A 29 -21.30 2.86 -28.71
N ASN A 30 -19.99 3.13 -28.64
CA ASN A 30 -18.99 2.54 -29.52
C ASN A 30 -18.37 1.29 -28.88
N VAL A 31 -18.71 0.12 -29.43
CA VAL A 31 -18.22 -1.19 -28.96
C VAL A 31 -16.69 -1.28 -28.98
N GLN A 32 -16.02 -0.62 -29.92
CA GLN A 32 -14.55 -0.63 -29.99
C GLN A 32 -13.91 0.16 -28.85
N VAL A 33 -14.54 1.26 -28.42
CA VAL A 33 -14.07 2.06 -27.28
C VAL A 33 -14.32 1.29 -25.98
N ILE A 34 -15.47 0.63 -25.87
CA ILE A 34 -15.81 -0.18 -24.70
C ILE A 34 -14.86 -1.38 -24.58
N SER A 35 -14.59 -2.09 -25.67
CA SER A 35 -13.66 -3.24 -25.66
C SER A 35 -12.23 -2.82 -25.35
N ALA A 36 -11.75 -1.72 -25.94
CA ALA A 36 -10.44 -1.17 -25.64
C ALA A 36 -10.32 -0.73 -24.17
N LEU A 37 -11.35 -0.08 -23.62
CA LEU A 37 -11.36 0.33 -22.21
C LEU A 37 -11.40 -0.88 -21.27
N LEU A 38 -12.19 -1.91 -21.56
CA LEU A 38 -12.21 -3.14 -20.77
C LEU A 38 -10.87 -3.87 -20.83
N MET A 39 -10.23 -3.94 -22.00
CA MET A 39 -8.91 -4.52 -22.16
C MET A 39 -7.87 -3.78 -21.30
N GLU A 40 -7.87 -2.44 -21.36
CA GLU A 40 -6.92 -1.63 -20.61
C GLU A 40 -7.18 -1.68 -19.11
N LEU A 41 -8.45 -1.65 -18.67
CA LEU A 41 -8.82 -1.86 -17.27
C LEU A 41 -8.32 -3.22 -16.77
N ASN A 42 -8.50 -4.27 -17.56
CA ASN A 42 -8.04 -5.60 -17.20
C ASN A 42 -6.50 -5.64 -17.13
N ASN A 43 -5.80 -5.01 -18.07
CA ASN A 43 -4.34 -4.92 -18.06
C ASN A 43 -3.81 -4.13 -16.84
N VAL A 44 -4.45 -3.02 -16.48
CA VAL A 44 -4.07 -2.22 -15.30
C VAL A 44 -4.33 -3.00 -14.01
N LEU A 45 -5.49 -3.65 -13.87
CA LEU A 45 -5.85 -4.37 -12.64
C LEU A 45 -5.10 -5.69 -12.49
N ALA A 46 -5.01 -6.50 -13.54
CA ALA A 46 -4.41 -7.83 -13.48
C ALA A 46 -2.88 -7.78 -13.53
N ASN A 47 -2.28 -6.85 -14.28
CA ASN A 47 -0.82 -6.78 -14.39
C ASN A 47 -0.25 -5.68 -13.50
N HIS A 48 -0.60 -4.41 -13.73
CA HIS A 48 0.08 -3.30 -13.07
C HIS A 48 -0.21 -3.25 -11.56
N LEU A 49 -1.48 -3.36 -11.16
CA LEU A 49 -1.85 -3.35 -9.75
C LEU A 49 -1.33 -4.60 -9.05
N GLN A 50 -1.50 -5.79 -9.63
CA GLN A 50 -0.95 -7.03 -9.05
C GLN A 50 0.57 -6.96 -8.86
N HIS A 51 1.32 -6.51 -9.87
CA HIS A 51 2.78 -6.36 -9.78
C HIS A 51 3.19 -5.32 -8.73
N ALA A 52 2.54 -4.16 -8.71
CA ALA A 52 2.82 -3.12 -7.74
C ALA A 52 2.54 -3.60 -6.31
N LEU A 53 1.44 -4.33 -6.10
CA LEU A 53 1.09 -4.93 -4.82
C LEU A 53 2.08 -6.03 -4.41
N ALA A 54 2.41 -6.95 -5.32
CA ALA A 54 3.37 -8.02 -5.06
C ALA A 54 4.74 -7.45 -4.67
N ALA A 55 5.22 -6.41 -5.37
CA ALA A 55 6.47 -5.73 -5.02
C ALA A 55 6.40 -5.06 -3.64
N ARG A 56 5.30 -4.37 -3.33
CA ARG A 56 5.08 -3.72 -2.02
C ARG A 56 5.02 -4.74 -0.87
N LEU A 57 4.32 -5.85 -1.06
CA LEU A 57 4.20 -6.92 -0.08
C LEU A 57 5.52 -7.66 0.13
N ALA A 58 6.27 -7.94 -0.93
CA ALA A 58 7.58 -8.59 -0.84
C ALA A 58 8.62 -7.74 -0.09
N LEU A 59 8.62 -6.42 -0.33
CA LEU A 59 9.54 -5.49 0.33
C LEU A 59 9.14 -5.16 1.77
N GLY A 60 7.87 -5.36 2.14
CA GLY A 60 7.33 -5.00 3.45
C GLY A 60 8.07 -5.65 4.63
N PRO A 61 8.11 -6.99 4.74
CA PRO A 61 8.77 -7.69 5.82
C PRO A 61 10.27 -7.35 5.95
N ALA A 62 10.97 -7.23 4.83
CA ALA A 62 12.38 -6.83 4.82
C ALA A 62 12.58 -5.39 5.33
N ARG A 63 11.68 -4.47 4.96
CA ARG A 63 11.71 -3.07 5.41
C ARG A 63 11.33 -2.94 6.89
N LEU A 64 10.40 -3.77 7.38
CA LEU A 64 10.08 -3.86 8.80
C LEU A 64 11.23 -4.43 9.61
N LEU A 65 11.89 -5.47 9.11
CA LEU A 65 13.06 -6.07 9.76
C LEU A 65 14.24 -5.10 9.78
N ALA A 66 14.48 -4.36 8.69
CA ALA A 66 15.51 -3.33 8.63
C ALA A 66 15.22 -2.12 9.52
N ALA A 67 13.94 -1.84 9.78
CA ALA A 67 13.51 -0.78 10.68
C ALA A 67 13.41 -1.25 12.15
N ALA A 68 13.40 -2.56 12.41
CA ALA A 68 13.40 -3.09 13.76
C ALA A 68 14.71 -2.69 14.46
N PRO A 69 14.65 -2.13 15.68
CA PRO A 69 15.86 -1.83 16.41
C PRO A 69 16.61 -3.14 16.64
N SER A 70 17.87 -3.21 16.18
CA SER A 70 18.79 -4.33 16.37
C SER A 70 19.16 -4.48 17.86
N GLY A 71 18.18 -4.82 18.70
CA GLY A 71 18.29 -4.76 20.15
C GLY A 71 17.36 -5.72 20.90
N LEU A 72 16.86 -6.76 20.22
CA LEU A 72 16.18 -7.89 20.87
C LEU A 72 17.18 -9.00 21.24
N GLU A 73 18.40 -8.64 21.62
CA GLU A 73 19.29 -9.51 22.39
C GLU A 73 19.31 -9.01 23.83
N GLY A 74 18.62 -9.74 24.71
CA GLY A 74 18.90 -9.74 26.14
C GLY A 74 18.11 -8.75 26.99
N SER A 75 17.00 -9.23 27.54
CA SER A 75 16.51 -8.79 28.85
C SER A 75 17.53 -9.17 29.94
N ALA A 76 18.67 -8.48 30.03
CA ALA A 76 19.58 -8.58 31.16
C ALA A 76 20.61 -7.43 31.10
N ALA A 77 20.29 -6.28 31.71
CA ALA A 77 21.21 -5.49 32.53
C ALA A 77 20.63 -4.09 32.78
N LEU A 78 19.99 -3.94 33.94
CA LEU A 78 20.01 -2.68 34.67
C LEU A 78 21.47 -2.44 35.09
N GLY A 79 22.26 -1.74 34.28
CA GLY A 79 23.64 -1.40 34.59
C GLY A 79 24.00 -0.02 34.00
N PRO A 80 24.37 0.97 34.82
CA PRO A 80 24.69 2.30 34.33
C PRO A 80 26.12 2.31 33.76
N GLY A 81 26.25 2.19 32.44
CA GLY A 81 27.50 2.50 31.75
C GLY A 81 27.75 1.70 30.47
N LEU A 82 27.96 2.45 29.39
CA LEU A 82 28.59 2.12 28.09
C LEU A 82 27.69 2.04 26.82
N PRO A 83 28.26 2.43 25.65
CA PRO A 83 27.59 3.24 24.64
C PRO A 83 26.96 2.39 23.54
N GLY A 84 25.65 2.13 23.65
CA GLY A 84 24.83 1.59 22.58
C GLY A 84 23.91 2.68 22.03
N SER A 85 24.45 3.66 21.29
CA SER A 85 23.61 4.64 20.60
C SER A 85 22.96 4.01 19.36
N ALA A 86 21.97 3.15 19.56
CA ALA A 86 20.91 3.06 18.57
C ALA A 86 20.38 4.50 18.41
N SER A 87 20.63 5.11 17.25
CA SER A 87 20.23 6.48 16.99
C SER A 87 18.74 6.61 17.34
N ALA A 88 18.35 7.64 18.09
CA ALA A 88 16.94 7.91 18.40
C ALA A 88 16.09 7.95 17.11
N ALA A 89 16.70 8.27 15.96
CA ALA A 89 16.08 8.19 14.64
C ALA A 89 15.74 6.75 14.20
N ALA A 90 16.54 5.74 14.54
CA ALA A 90 16.28 4.35 14.22
C ALA A 90 15.11 3.79 15.07
N LEU A 91 15.06 4.11 16.37
CA LEU A 91 13.92 3.76 17.22
C LEU A 91 12.62 4.46 16.81
N ALA A 92 12.71 5.70 16.30
CA ALA A 92 11.56 6.44 15.78
C ALA A 92 11.13 6.01 14.36
N ALA A 93 12.04 5.45 13.56
CA ALA A 93 11.74 4.99 12.20
C ALA A 93 11.01 3.63 12.16
N ALA A 94 11.21 2.77 13.16
CA ALA A 94 10.53 1.48 13.31
C ALA A 94 8.98 1.59 13.28
N PRO A 95 8.33 2.44 14.11
CA PRO A 95 6.89 2.60 14.10
C PRO A 95 6.38 3.28 12.82
N GLN A 96 7.16 4.18 12.23
CA GLN A 96 6.81 4.85 10.96
C GLN A 96 6.77 3.84 9.80
N ALA A 97 7.77 2.96 9.69
CA ALA A 97 7.81 1.92 8.66
C ALA A 97 6.68 0.90 8.84
N ALA A 98 6.37 0.53 10.09
CA ALA A 98 5.23 -0.33 10.41
C ALA A 98 3.89 0.30 10.02
N TYR A 99 3.71 1.60 10.32
CA TYR A 99 2.52 2.34 9.94
C TYR A 99 2.36 2.46 8.42
N GLU A 100 3.42 2.79 7.68
CA GLU A 100 3.38 2.84 6.22
C GLU A 100 3.02 1.49 5.60
N PHE A 101 3.55 0.39 6.14
CA PHE A 101 3.23 -0.95 5.68
C PHE A 101 1.77 -1.33 5.98
N ALA A 102 1.28 -1.03 7.18
CA ALA A 102 -0.12 -1.26 7.56
C ALA A 102 -1.10 -0.47 6.68
N VAL A 103 -0.80 0.80 6.38
CA VAL A 103 -1.60 1.61 5.45
C VAL A 103 -1.55 1.02 4.03
N GLY A 104 -0.41 0.51 3.60
CA GLY A 104 -0.27 -0.20 2.32
C GLY A 104 -1.19 -1.42 2.24
N LEU A 105 -1.23 -2.25 3.29
CA LEU A 105 -2.11 -3.42 3.38
C LEU A 105 -3.58 -3.03 3.33
N ASN A 106 -4.01 -2.07 4.17
CA ASN A 106 -5.40 -1.62 4.19
C ASN A 106 -5.83 -1.02 2.84
N ASN A 107 -4.96 -0.28 2.16
CA ASN A 107 -5.23 0.23 0.82
C ASN A 107 -5.41 -0.90 -0.21
N SER A 108 -4.69 -2.01 -0.02
CA SER A 108 -4.79 -3.19 -0.88
C SER A 108 -6.14 -3.89 -0.68
N ASP A 109 -6.58 -4.03 0.57
CA ASP A 109 -7.88 -4.60 0.90
C ASP A 109 -9.03 -3.74 0.36
N VAL A 110 -8.96 -2.42 0.55
CA VAL A 110 -9.96 -1.49 0.00
C VAL A 110 -9.97 -1.51 -1.53
N ALA A 111 -8.79 -1.58 -2.17
CA ALA A 111 -8.71 -1.72 -3.62
C ALA A 111 -9.35 -3.03 -4.10
N ALA A 112 -9.15 -4.14 -3.39
CA ALA A 112 -9.78 -5.42 -3.71
C ALA A 112 -11.33 -5.33 -3.64
N ASP A 113 -11.87 -4.65 -2.63
CA ASP A 113 -13.30 -4.38 -2.52
C ASP A 113 -13.82 -3.52 -3.69
N TYR A 114 -13.08 -2.50 -4.11
CA TYR A 114 -13.49 -1.68 -5.25
C TYR A 114 -13.46 -2.44 -6.57
N VAL A 115 -12.45 -3.29 -6.79
CA VAL A 115 -12.40 -4.18 -7.96
C VAL A 115 -13.58 -5.13 -7.96
N ALA A 116 -13.94 -5.71 -6.80
CA ALA A 116 -15.09 -6.60 -6.69
C ALA A 116 -16.42 -5.90 -7.00
N LYS A 117 -16.55 -4.61 -6.64
CA LYS A 117 -17.71 -3.74 -6.90
C LYS A 117 -17.73 -3.11 -8.30
N LEU A 118 -16.65 -3.25 -9.08
CA LEU A 118 -16.55 -2.73 -10.45
C LEU A 118 -17.34 -3.54 -11.49
N LYS A 119 -18.05 -4.59 -11.03
CA LYS A 119 -18.99 -5.40 -11.81
C LYS A 119 -20.26 -4.64 -12.19
#